data_AF-A0A8S0XPG1-F1
#
_entry.id   AF-A0A8S0XPG1-F1
#
_cell.length_a   1.000
_cell.length_b   1.000
_cell.length_c   1.000
_cell.angle_alpha   90.00
_cell.angle_beta   90.00
_cell.angle_gamma   90.00
#
_symmetry.space_group_name_H-M   'P 1'
#
loop_
_entity.id
_entity.type
_entity.pdbx_description
1 polymer ?
#
loop_
_entity_poly.entity_id
_entity_poly.type
_entity_poly.pdbx_seq_one_letter_code
_entity_poly.pdbx_strand_id
1 'polypeptide(L)'
;MSMGLNIIIFGLSMVYFGYLSLFIAFGALGVSLIHNITILALSHKEHKAGPEALAGKLPATARKATIICGWLIMIAWAAAAGMTCAMVIIVGGWAETPRYNVIAGHFEWVFELFEMVVTGLLALKCTRERQQIVGLANTARWYQLGSYNL
;
A
#
# COMPACT_ATOMS: atom_id res chain seq x y z
N MET A 1 10.49 -8.25 -4.65
CA MET A 1 9.03 -8.31 -4.95
C MET A 1 8.77 -8.60 -6.44
N SER A 2 7.84 -9.50 -6.78
CA SER A 2 7.48 -9.79 -8.20
C SER A 2 6.67 -8.63 -8.80
N MET A 3 7.11 -8.06 -9.93
CA MET A 3 6.41 -6.97 -10.64
C MET A 3 4.93 -7.28 -10.90
N GLY A 4 4.59 -8.55 -11.18
CA GLY A 4 3.21 -8.97 -11.44
C GLY A 4 2.28 -8.72 -10.25
N LEU A 5 2.77 -8.87 -9.01
CA LEU A 5 1.98 -8.63 -7.81
C LEU A 5 1.66 -7.14 -7.64
N ASN A 6 2.60 -6.24 -7.92
CA ASN A 6 2.35 -4.80 -7.85
C ASN A 6 1.41 -4.31 -8.97
N ILE A 7 1.45 -4.91 -10.16
CA ILE A 7 0.53 -4.58 -11.26
C ILE A 7 -0.89 -5.04 -10.94
N ILE A 8 -1.07 -6.23 -10.38
CA ILE A 8 -2.39 -6.73 -9.95
C ILE A 8 -2.97 -5.83 -8.86
N ILE A 9 -2.15 -5.46 -7.86
CA ILE A 9 -2.55 -4.53 -6.80
C ILE A 9 -2.98 -3.19 -7.40
N PHE A 10 -2.16 -2.62 -8.28
CA PHE A 10 -2.47 -1.36 -8.96
C PHE A 10 -3.76 -1.41 -9.79
N GLY A 11 -3.98 -2.51 -10.52
CA GLY A 11 -5.18 -2.71 -11.32
C GLY A 11 -6.44 -2.82 -10.46
N LEU A 12 -6.35 -3.47 -9.30
CA LEU A 12 -7.47 -3.60 -8.36
C LEU A 12 -7.81 -2.25 -7.70
N SER A 13 -6.80 -1.43 -7.38
CA SER A 13 -7.02 -0.07 -6.86
C SER A 13 -7.75 0.87 -7.83
N MET A 14 -7.67 0.63 -9.14
CA MET A 14 -8.32 1.50 -10.14
C MET A 14 -9.83 1.26 -10.31
N VAL A 15 -10.36 0.12 -9.86
CA VAL A 15 -11.78 -0.24 -10.05
C VAL A 15 -12.68 0.44 -9.01
N TYR A 16 -12.11 1.01 -7.95
CA TYR A 16 -12.86 1.57 -6.84
C TYR A 16 -13.50 2.94 -7.17
N PHE A 17 -14.82 2.94 -7.29
CA PHE A 17 -15.66 4.15 -7.29
C PHE A 17 -16.36 4.27 -5.93
N GLY A 18 -15.78 5.03 -5.00
CA GLY A 18 -16.37 5.29 -3.68
C GLY A 18 -17.61 6.17 -3.79
N TYR A 19 -18.78 5.65 -3.43
CA TYR A 19 -20.05 6.36 -3.52
C TYR A 19 -20.44 7.00 -2.18
N LEU A 20 -20.07 6.39 -1.04
CA LEU A 20 -20.44 6.86 0.30
C LEU A 20 -19.27 7.51 1.06
N SER A 21 -18.02 7.09 0.82
CA SER A 21 -16.80 7.58 1.49
C SER A 21 -16.02 8.62 0.65
N LEU A 22 -16.76 9.43 -0.11
CA LEU A 22 -16.26 10.24 -1.24
C LEU A 22 -15.00 11.09 -0.98
N PHE A 23 -14.71 11.50 0.25
CA PHE A 23 -13.55 12.33 0.55
C PHE A 23 -12.35 11.56 1.09
N ILE A 24 -12.56 10.67 2.07
CA ILE A 24 -11.47 9.93 2.71
C ILE A 24 -10.98 8.81 1.79
N ALA A 25 -11.91 8.04 1.21
CA ALA A 25 -11.53 6.95 0.32
C ALA A 25 -10.90 7.46 -0.99
N PHE A 26 -11.38 8.59 -1.55
CA PHE A 26 -10.78 9.17 -2.75
C PHE A 26 -9.37 9.73 -2.49
N GLY A 27 -9.17 10.38 -1.34
CA GLY A 27 -7.85 10.82 -0.89
C GLY A 27 -6.89 9.65 -0.65
N ALA A 28 -7.34 8.63 0.09
CA ALA A 28 -6.57 7.42 0.35
C ALA A 28 -6.21 6.68 -0.94
N LEU A 29 -7.14 6.58 -1.89
CA LEU A 29 -6.93 6.00 -3.20
C LEU A 29 -5.91 6.78 -4.03
N GLY A 30 -6.02 8.11 -4.09
CA GLY A 30 -5.04 8.95 -4.79
C GLY A 30 -3.63 8.79 -4.23
N VAL A 31 -3.49 8.83 -2.90
CA VAL A 31 -2.19 8.63 -2.23
C VAL A 31 -1.67 7.20 -2.44
N SER A 32 -2.55 6.19 -2.40
CA SER A 32 -2.20 4.79 -2.67
C SER A 32 -1.67 4.60 -4.09
N LEU A 33 -2.34 5.19 -5.08
CA LEU A 33 -1.91 5.14 -6.48
C LEU A 33 -0.56 5.83 -6.67
N ILE A 34 -0.37 7.02 -6.11
CA ILE A 34 0.92 7.74 -6.17
C ILE A 34 2.03 6.89 -5.54
N HIS A 35 1.76 6.29 -4.38
CA HIS A 35 2.70 5.43 -3.67
C HIS A 35 3.09 4.20 -4.50
N ASN A 36 2.10 3.48 -5.04
CA ASN A 36 2.30 2.28 -5.85
C ASN A 36 3.02 2.59 -7.16
N ILE A 37 2.65 3.68 -7.85
CA ILE A 37 3.34 4.15 -9.07
C ILE A 37 4.79 4.51 -8.75
N THR A 38 5.04 5.19 -7.63
CA THR A 38 6.41 5.57 -7.22
C THR A 38 7.26 4.34 -6.98
N ILE A 39 6.74 3.32 -6.28
CA ILE A 39 7.45 2.06 -6.06
C ILE A 39 7.71 1.35 -7.38
N LEU A 40 6.72 1.26 -8.27
CA LEU A 40 6.86 0.64 -9.58
C LEU A 40 7.89 1.34 -10.45
N ALA A 41 7.85 2.68 -10.52
CA ALA A 41 8.79 3.47 -11.28
C ALA A 41 10.22 3.34 -10.75
N LEU A 42 10.39 3.34 -9.42
CA LEU A 42 11.69 3.13 -8.80
C LEU A 42 12.20 1.71 -9.02
N SER A 43 11.34 0.70 -8.88
CA SER A 43 11.69 -0.71 -9.12
C SER A 43 12.08 -0.96 -10.58
N HIS A 44 11.37 -0.35 -11.53
CA HIS A 44 11.73 -0.43 -12.96
C HIS A 44 13.06 0.27 -13.25
N LYS A 45 13.31 1.42 -12.62
CA LYS A 45 14.58 2.14 -12.76
C LYS A 45 15.74 1.34 -12.16
N GLU A 46 15.53 0.65 -11.04
CA GLU A 46 16.51 -0.24 -10.43
C GLU A 46 16.82 -1.44 -11.32
N HIS A 47 15.81 -2.05 -11.93
CA HIS A 47 16.00 -3.18 -12.85
C HIS A 47 16.76 -2.80 -14.14
N LYS A 48 16.67 -1.53 -14.56
CA LYS A 48 17.41 -1.00 -15.72
C LYS A 48 18.80 -0.46 -15.36
N ALA A 49 19.08 -0.21 -14.08
CA ALA A 49 20.35 0.33 -13.65
C ALA A 49 21.43 -0.76 -13.64
N GLY A 50 22.62 -0.43 -14.13
CA GLY A 50 23.78 -1.32 -14.03
C GLY A 50 24.20 -1.55 -12.57
N PRO A 51 24.89 -2.66 -12.27
CA PRO A 51 25.29 -3.02 -10.90
C PRO A 51 26.12 -1.93 -10.20
N GLU A 52 26.91 -1.16 -10.95
CA GLU A 52 27.69 -0.03 -10.42
C GLU A 52 26.82 1.14 -9.92
N ALA A 53 25.66 1.38 -10.54
CA ALA A 53 24.75 2.47 -10.14
C ALA A 53 23.87 2.11 -8.93
N LEU A 54 23.74 0.81 -8.67
CA LEU A 54 23.04 0.23 -7.51
C LEU A 54 23.97 0.04 -6.31
N ALA A 55 25.28 0.03 -6.55
CA ALA A 55 26.29 -0.02 -5.51
C ALA A 55 26.12 1.18 -4.55
N GLY A 56 25.90 0.91 -3.26
CA GLY A 56 25.78 1.90 -2.20
C GLY A 56 24.36 2.17 -1.76
N LYS A 57 23.36 1.75 -2.55
CA LYS A 57 21.97 2.20 -2.42
C LYS A 57 21.05 1.08 -1.97
N LEU A 58 20.28 1.37 -0.92
CA LEU A 58 19.17 0.52 -0.50
C LEU A 58 18.09 0.50 -1.59
N PRO A 59 17.49 -0.68 -1.87
CA PRO A 59 16.39 -0.78 -2.81
C PRO A 59 15.23 0.11 -2.36
N ALA A 60 14.51 0.69 -3.30
CA ALA A 60 13.45 1.65 -3.06
C ALA A 60 12.36 1.13 -2.11
N THR A 61 12.11 -0.18 -2.12
CA THR A 61 11.15 -0.86 -1.24
C THR A 61 11.64 -0.93 0.23
N ALA A 62 12.95 -0.90 0.47
CA ALA A 62 13.55 -0.97 1.81
C ALA A 62 13.79 0.40 2.45
N ARG A 63 13.46 1.51 1.78
CA ARG A 63 13.64 2.85 2.34
C ARG A 63 12.64 3.10 3.47
N LYS A 64 13.12 3.73 4.55
CA LYS A 64 12.31 4.14 5.71
C LYS A 64 11.06 4.92 5.29
N ALA A 65 11.23 5.89 4.38
CA ALA A 65 10.14 6.74 3.90
C ALA A 65 9.01 5.94 3.22
N THR A 66 9.37 4.97 2.38
CA THR A 66 8.41 4.09 1.69
C THR A 66 7.61 3.27 2.71
N ILE A 67 8.29 2.70 3.70
CA ILE A 67 7.62 1.90 4.75
C ILE A 67 6.67 2.76 5.57
N ILE A 68 7.12 3.94 6.03
CA ILE A 68 6.28 4.86 6.81
C ILE A 68 5.06 5.29 6.00
N CYS A 69 5.24 5.64 4.72
CA CYS A 69 4.15 6.01 3.83
C CYS A 69 3.15 4.86 3.65
N GLY A 70 3.62 3.63 3.45
CA GLY A 70 2.75 2.45 3.37
C GLY A 70 1.90 2.23 4.63
N TRP A 71 2.47 2.39 5.82
CA TRP A 71 1.72 2.31 7.08
C TRP A 71 0.70 3.43 7.25
N LEU A 72 1.05 4.67 6.86
CA LEU A 72 0.11 5.80 6.90
C LEU A 72 -1.08 5.58 5.97
N ILE A 73 -0.83 5.06 4.76
CA ILE A 73 -1.88 4.73 3.79
C ILE A 73 -2.79 3.63 4.34
N MET A 74 -2.23 2.59 4.96
CA MET A 74 -3.01 1.53 5.60
C MET A 74 -3.90 2.07 6.74
N ILE A 75 -3.40 3.01 7.56
CA ILE A 75 -4.21 3.68 8.58
C ILE A 75 -5.34 4.51 7.94
N ALA A 76 -5.06 5.19 6.83
CA ALA A 76 -6.08 5.94 6.10
C ALA A 76 -7.19 5.03 5.56
N TRP A 77 -6.84 3.85 5.03
CA TRP A 77 -7.83 2.84 4.63
C TRP A 77 -8.62 2.26 5.81
N ALA A 78 -7.97 2.05 6.97
CA ALA A 78 -8.67 1.62 8.17
C ALA A 78 -9.68 2.68 8.66
N ALA A 79 -9.32 3.96 8.58
CA ALA A 79 -10.22 5.07 8.90
C ALA A 79 -11.40 5.14 7.92
N ALA A 80 -11.15 4.96 6.62
CA ALA A 80 -12.20 4.88 5.60
C ALA A 80 -13.16 3.71 5.88
N ALA A 81 -12.64 2.49 6.09
CA ALA A 81 -13.43 1.31 6.45
C ALA A 81 -14.26 1.50 7.72
N GLY A 82 -13.69 2.14 8.74
CA GLY A 82 -14.40 2.47 9.98
C GLY A 82 -15.54 3.46 9.74
N MET A 83 -15.31 4.51 8.95
CA MET A 83 -16.32 5.50 8.62
C MET A 83 -17.45 4.91 7.76
N THR A 84 -17.13 4.11 6.75
CA THR A 84 -18.12 3.41 5.91
C THR A 84 -18.96 2.44 6.74
N CYS A 85 -18.33 1.68 7.65
CA CYS A 85 -19.05 0.80 8.57
C CYS A 85 -20.03 1.58 9.48
N ALA A 86 -19.56 2.67 10.09
CA ALA A 86 -20.40 3.54 10.91
C ALA A 86 -21.58 4.12 10.10
N MET A 87 -21.32 4.57 8.87
CA MET A 87 -22.37 5.07 7.98
C MET A 87 -23.38 3.97 7.62
N VAL A 88 -22.95 2.76 7.29
CA VAL A 88 -23.86 1.65 6.98
C VAL A 88 -24.75 1.30 8.18
N ILE A 89 -24.20 1.30 9.40
CA ILE A 89 -24.97 1.05 10.63
C ILE A 89 -25.97 2.17 10.88
N ILE A 90 -25.54 3.43 10.79
CA ILE A 90 -26.39 4.59 11.04
C ILE A 90 -27.49 4.66 9.98
N VAL A 91 -27.14 4.66 8.69
CA VAL A 91 -28.08 4.77 7.57
C VAL A 91 -28.99 3.54 7.47
N GLY A 92 -28.45 2.33 7.67
CA GLY A 92 -29.21 1.09 7.65
C GLY A 92 -30.24 0.97 8.78
N GLY A 93 -30.08 1.74 9.87
CA GLY A 93 -31.08 1.85 10.94
C GLY A 93 -32.30 2.69 10.57
N TRP A 94 -32.27 3.43 9.46
CA TRP A 94 -33.35 4.34 9.05
C TRP A 94 -34.24 3.62 8.03
N ALA A 95 -35.50 3.40 8.39
CA ALA A 95 -36.46 2.61 7.64
C ALA A 95 -36.77 3.12 6.21
N GLU A 96 -36.43 4.38 5.90
CA GLU A 96 -36.71 5.02 4.60
C GLU A 96 -35.53 5.00 3.63
N THR A 97 -34.41 4.41 3.99
CA THR A 97 -33.23 4.40 3.11
C THR A 97 -33.44 3.46 1.92
N PRO A 98 -33.18 3.94 0.69
CA PRO A 98 -33.28 3.07 -0.49
C PRO A 98 -32.37 1.85 -0.35
N ARG A 99 -32.92 0.66 -0.61
CA ARG A 99 -32.18 -0.62 -0.49
C ARG A 99 -30.86 -0.65 -1.27
N TYR A 100 -30.77 0.11 -2.36
CA TYR A 100 -29.54 0.19 -3.17
C TYR A 100 -28.37 0.82 -2.40
N ASN A 101 -28.62 1.79 -1.49
CA ASN A 101 -27.56 2.44 -0.71
C ASN A 101 -26.93 1.48 0.30
N VAL A 102 -27.75 0.63 0.93
CA VAL A 102 -27.27 -0.37 1.89
C VAL A 102 -26.39 -1.39 1.19
N ILE A 103 -26.83 -1.90 0.03
CA ILE A 103 -26.03 -2.84 -0.78
C ILE A 103 -24.72 -2.21 -1.24
N ALA A 104 -24.76 -0.99 -1.77
CA ALA A 104 -23.57 -0.26 -2.19
C ALA A 104 -22.55 -0.09 -1.05
N GLY A 105 -23.01 0.27 0.16
CA GLY A 105 -22.13 0.38 1.33
C GLY A 105 -21.48 -0.92 1.77
N HIS A 106 -22.14 -2.06 1.59
CA HIS A 106 -21.53 -3.37 1.86
C HIS A 106 -20.41 -3.67 0.86
N PHE A 107 -20.63 -3.38 -0.43
CA PHE A 107 -19.58 -3.54 -1.45
C PHE A 107 -18.40 -2.61 -1.16
N GLU A 108 -18.67 -1.34 -0.87
CA GLU A 108 -17.65 -0.33 -0.56
C GLU A 108 -16.77 -0.77 0.61
N TRP A 109 -17.39 -1.25 1.69
CA TRP A 109 -16.68 -1.77 2.86
C TRP A 109 -15.77 -2.97 2.55
N VAL A 110 -16.24 -3.93 1.72
CA VAL A 110 -15.42 -5.08 1.30
C VAL A 110 -14.20 -4.64 0.50
N PHE A 111 -14.35 -3.67 -0.40
CA PHE A 111 -13.23 -3.13 -1.16
C PHE A 111 -12.23 -2.36 -0.28
N GLU A 112 -12.71 -1.56 0.68
CA GLU A 112 -11.84 -0.85 1.64
C GLU A 112 -11.04 -1.84 2.49
N LEU A 113 -11.67 -2.92 2.96
CA LEU A 113 -10.96 -4.00 3.67
C LEU A 113 -9.93 -4.67 2.78
N PHE A 114 -10.26 -4.92 1.52
CA PHE A 114 -9.34 -5.53 0.57
C PHE A 114 -8.10 -4.63 0.37
N GLU A 115 -8.29 -3.34 0.13
CA GLU A 115 -7.19 -2.36 -0.01
C GLU A 115 -6.36 -2.21 1.26
N MET A 116 -7.01 -2.21 2.43
CA MET A 116 -6.33 -2.21 3.72
C MET A 116 -5.42 -3.44 3.87
N VAL A 117 -5.91 -4.64 3.52
CA VAL A 117 -5.14 -5.89 3.59
C VAL A 117 -3.98 -5.84 2.59
N VAL A 118 -4.22 -5.45 1.35
CA VAL A 118 -3.20 -5.40 0.31
C VAL A 118 -2.09 -4.41 0.65
N THR A 119 -2.45 -3.20 1.07
CA THR A 119 -1.49 -2.18 1.50
C THR A 119 -0.72 -2.64 2.73
N GLY A 120 -1.40 -3.27 3.70
CA GLY A 120 -0.78 -3.86 4.89
C GLY A 120 0.23 -4.96 4.54
N LEU A 121 -0.12 -5.86 3.62
CA LEU A 121 0.80 -6.91 3.14
C LEU A 121 2.01 -6.32 2.42
N LEU A 122 1.83 -5.25 1.64
CA LEU A 122 2.92 -4.53 1.00
C LEU A 122 3.84 -3.89 2.03
N ALA A 123 3.30 -3.15 3.00
CA ALA A 123 4.06 -2.53 4.09
C ALA A 123 4.82 -3.58 4.93
N LEU A 124 4.19 -4.72 5.25
CA LEU A 124 4.83 -5.84 5.95
C LEU A 124 5.97 -6.45 5.14
N LYS A 125 5.78 -6.68 3.84
CA LYS A 125 6.84 -7.20 2.95
C LYS A 125 8.01 -6.22 2.86
N CYS A 126 7.76 -4.92 2.69
CA CYS A 126 8.81 -3.89 2.70
C CYS A 126 9.57 -3.87 4.05
N THR A 127 8.85 -4.02 5.16
CA THR A 127 9.45 -4.09 6.51
C THR A 127 10.32 -5.34 6.66
N ARG A 128 9.84 -6.51 6.20
CA ARG A 128 10.59 -7.77 6.23
C ARG A 128 11.82 -7.73 5.34
N GLU A 129 11.70 -7.22 4.10
CA GLU A 129 12.85 -7.03 3.20
C GLU A 129 13.92 -6.15 3.86
N ARG A 130 13.51 -5.06 4.51
CA ARG A 130 14.45 -4.19 5.25
C ARG A 130 15.10 -4.88 6.44
N GLN A 131 14.33 -5.64 7.24
CA GLN A 131 14.87 -6.40 8.36
C GLN A 131 15.86 -7.47 7.91
N GLN A 132 15.60 -8.13 6.78
CA GLN A 132 16.54 -9.08 6.19
C GLN A 132 17.84 -8.39 5.80
N ILE A 133 17.79 -7.24 5.10
CA ILE A 133 18.99 -6.49 4.70
C ILE A 133 19.80 -6.02 5.93
N VAL A 134 19.14 -5.49 6.96
CA VAL A 134 19.81 -5.03 8.19
C VAL A 134 20.34 -6.21 9.02
N GLY A 135 19.61 -7.32 9.09
CA GLY A 135 20.04 -8.54 9.77
C GLY A 135 21.24 -9.21 9.09
N LEU A 136 21.25 -9.23 7.75
CA LEU A 136 22.41 -9.62 6.95
C LEU A 136 23.57 -8.65 7.16
N ALA A 137 23.35 -7.36 7.34
CA ALA A 137 24.43 -6.41 7.65
C ALA A 137 25.15 -6.68 8.98
N ASN A 138 24.48 -7.30 9.96
CA ASN A 138 25.10 -7.69 11.22
C ASN A 138 25.88 -9.01 11.16
N THR A 139 25.69 -9.82 10.10
CA THR A 139 26.28 -11.17 9.96
C THR A 139 27.19 -11.32 8.74
N ALA A 140 27.04 -10.49 7.73
CA ALA A 140 27.82 -10.49 6.52
C ALA A 140 29.12 -9.71 6.70
N ARG A 141 30.24 -10.25 6.19
CA ARG A 141 31.53 -9.55 6.19
C ARG A 141 31.49 -8.36 5.22
N TRP A 142 32.26 -7.30 5.49
CA TRP A 142 32.27 -6.02 4.76
C TRP A 142 32.37 -6.13 3.22
N TYR A 143 32.97 -7.22 2.70
CA TYR A 143 33.08 -7.51 1.27
C TYR A 143 31.84 -8.21 0.67
N GLN A 144 30.99 -8.85 1.48
CA GLN A 144 29.66 -9.33 1.07
C GLN A 144 28.60 -8.24 1.16
N LEU A 145 28.84 -7.23 2.01
CA LEU A 145 28.05 -6.01 2.12
C LEU A 145 28.34 -4.98 1.03
N GLY A 146 29.12 -5.37 0.01
CA GLY A 146 29.62 -4.53 -1.09
C GLY A 146 28.70 -3.36 -1.36
N SER A 147 29.03 -2.22 -0.74
CA SER A 147 28.36 -0.94 -0.84
C SER A 147 26.90 -0.87 -0.33
N TYR A 148 26.67 -0.80 0.97
CA TYR A 148 25.51 -0.08 1.51
C TYR A 148 26.02 0.97 2.49
N ASN A 149 25.81 2.25 2.18
CA ASN A 149 26.00 3.32 3.17
C ASN A 149 24.81 3.26 4.13
N LEU A 150 25.01 2.61 5.29
CA LEU A 150 24.02 2.49 6.37
C LEU A 150 23.72 3.84 7.04
#